data_AF-A0A7R8ATZ6-F1
#
_entry.id   AF-A0A7R8ATZ6-F1
#
_cell.length_a   1.000
_cell.length_b   1.000
_cell.length_c   1.000
_cell.angle_alpha   90.00
_cell.angle_beta   90.00
_cell.angle_gamma   90.00
#
_symmetry.space_group_name_H-M   'P 1'
#
loop_
_entity.id
_entity.type
_entity.pdbx_description
1 polymer ?
#
loop_
_entity_poly.entity_id
_entity_poly.type
_entity_poly.pdbx_seq_one_letter_code
_entity_poly.pdbx_strand_id
1 'polypeptide(L)'
;MAMIGLWIKGDQAARDTAMTFHHKLLSAIQDQRPQWYMPETLSPDEHTAWPVPTYQSILLQLIFALLVAQQESTIDLNFRFQLPDAKYELLASLVETCRRVGLFNYPNMLSRFHPSAPIALIWVSVEEIKRFGLALYKLCRLCTRTGLDTGGSSGGSSGGPRSELLTLTDLDFCMPDSDEVWNAPPDTGTEWFRSSALQQSCRDNRDPDGWISQTAEKLHDGRVGLDWI
;
A
#
# COMPACT_ATOMS: atom_id res chain seq x y z
N MET A 1 4.28 7.82 -13.55
CA MET A 1 3.11 8.56 -14.06
C MET A 1 2.91 8.43 -15.57
N ALA A 2 3.92 8.63 -16.43
CA ALA A 2 3.75 8.57 -17.89
C ALA A 2 3.16 7.24 -18.41
N MET A 3 3.58 6.10 -17.85
CA MET A 3 3.07 4.77 -18.23
C MET A 3 1.54 4.63 -18.09
N ILE A 4 0.97 4.99 -16.94
CA ILE A 4 -0.48 4.93 -16.71
C ILE A 4 -1.21 5.89 -17.65
N GLY A 5 -0.68 7.12 -17.82
CA GLY A 5 -1.26 8.09 -18.76
C GLY A 5 -1.27 7.61 -20.22
N LEU A 6 -0.18 6.97 -20.67
CA LEU A 6 -0.09 6.36 -22.00
C LEU A 6 -1.09 5.21 -22.17
N TRP A 7 -1.29 4.41 -21.13
CA TRP A 7 -2.28 3.33 -21.17
C TRP A 7 -3.72 3.85 -21.26
N ILE A 8 -4.05 4.90 -20.50
CA ILE A 8 -5.36 5.56 -20.51
C ILE A 8 -5.64 6.23 -21.86
N LYS A 9 -4.61 6.80 -22.51
CA LYS A 9 -4.73 7.40 -23.86
C LYS A 9 -5.29 6.41 -24.90
N GLY A 10 -4.99 5.12 -24.74
CA GLY A 10 -5.73 4.03 -25.35
C GLY A 10 -5.37 3.65 -26.79
N ASP A 11 -4.56 4.45 -27.50
CA ASP A 11 -4.04 4.06 -28.81
C ASP A 11 -3.01 2.94 -28.68
N GLN A 12 -2.99 2.02 -29.65
CA GLN A 12 -2.16 0.80 -29.57
C GLN A 12 -0.68 1.12 -29.35
N ALA A 13 -0.14 2.09 -30.10
CA ALA A 13 1.25 2.52 -29.96
C ALA A 13 1.56 3.05 -28.53
N ALA A 14 0.63 3.76 -27.90
CA ALA A 14 0.81 4.24 -26.53
C ALA A 14 0.72 3.10 -25.51
N ARG A 15 -0.19 2.13 -25.70
CA ARG A 15 -0.29 0.94 -24.86
C ARG A 15 0.97 0.06 -24.95
N ASP A 16 1.50 -0.16 -26.15
CA ASP A 16 2.75 -0.90 -26.37
C ASP A 16 3.93 -0.19 -25.70
N THR A 17 3.97 1.15 -25.80
CA THR A 17 4.97 1.97 -25.11
C THR A 17 4.82 1.87 -23.58
N ALA A 18 3.61 1.92 -23.05
CA ALA A 18 3.32 1.75 -21.64
C ALA A 18 3.79 0.37 -21.13
N MET A 19 3.50 -0.70 -21.87
CA MET A 19 3.96 -2.05 -21.54
C MET A 19 5.49 -2.15 -21.60
N THR A 20 6.14 -1.50 -22.57
CA THR A 20 7.60 -1.45 -22.63
C THR A 20 8.20 -0.78 -21.38
N PHE A 21 7.61 0.33 -20.93
CA PHE A 21 8.02 0.97 -19.69
C PHE A 21 7.77 0.09 -18.47
N HIS A 22 6.62 -0.57 -18.39
CA HIS A 22 6.28 -1.48 -17.30
C HIS A 22 7.33 -2.59 -17.15
N HIS A 23 7.67 -3.28 -18.23
CA HIS A 23 8.66 -4.36 -18.21
C HIS A 23 10.06 -3.87 -17.81
N LYS A 24 10.50 -2.73 -18.36
CA LYS A 24 11.81 -2.15 -18.01
C LYS A 24 11.90 -1.76 -16.54
N LEU A 25 10.84 -1.15 -16.00
CA LEU A 25 10.79 -0.75 -14.60
C LEU A 25 10.71 -1.96 -13.67
N LEU A 26 9.95 -2.99 -14.03
CA LEU A 26 9.93 -4.26 -13.29
C LEU A 26 11.31 -4.91 -13.25
N SER A 27 12.03 -4.96 -14.38
CA SER A 27 13.40 -5.46 -14.42
C SER A 27 14.31 -4.68 -13.47
N ALA A 28 14.29 -3.35 -13.56
CA ALA A 28 15.11 -2.49 -12.69
C ALA A 28 14.78 -2.66 -11.20
N ILE A 29 13.49 -2.82 -10.85
CA ILE A 29 13.05 -3.09 -9.48
C ILE A 29 13.62 -4.42 -8.97
N GLN A 30 13.65 -5.45 -9.81
CA GLN A 30 14.20 -6.76 -9.45
C GLN A 30 15.73 -6.68 -9.31
N ASP A 31 16.41 -5.96 -10.20
CA ASP A 31 17.87 -5.75 -10.10
C ASP A 31 18.24 -4.98 -8.82
N GLN A 32 17.37 -4.06 -8.39
CA GLN A 32 17.52 -3.29 -7.15
C GLN A 32 16.97 -3.99 -5.91
N ARG A 33 16.46 -5.22 -6.02
CA ARG A 33 15.87 -5.97 -4.89
C ARG A 33 16.72 -5.99 -3.63
N PRO A 34 18.06 -6.18 -3.68
CA PRO A 34 18.89 -6.16 -2.48
C PRO A 34 18.90 -4.82 -1.72
N GLN A 35 18.51 -3.72 -2.36
CA GLN A 35 18.53 -2.37 -1.77
C GLN A 35 17.24 -2.04 -1.01
N TRP A 36 16.14 -2.72 -1.32
CA TRP A 36 14.83 -2.43 -0.74
C TRP A 36 14.21 -3.63 -0.02
N TYR A 37 14.50 -4.87 -0.41
CA TYR A 37 13.94 -6.06 0.23
C TYR A 37 14.67 -6.37 1.54
N MET A 38 13.93 -6.58 2.62
CA MET A 38 14.50 -6.95 3.92
C MET A 38 14.13 -8.39 4.29
N PRO A 39 15.09 -9.35 4.28
CA PRO A 39 14.84 -10.76 4.59
C PRO A 39 14.62 -11.02 6.08
N GLU A 40 14.06 -12.19 6.42
CA GLU A 40 13.64 -12.54 7.80
C GLU A 40 14.79 -12.63 8.79
N THR A 41 15.96 -12.94 8.27
CA THR A 41 17.18 -13.09 9.05
C THR A 41 17.76 -11.75 9.50
N LEU A 42 17.27 -10.62 8.97
CA LEU A 42 17.76 -9.28 9.30
C LEU A 42 16.74 -8.54 10.16
N SER A 43 17.15 -8.13 11.37
CA SER A 43 16.39 -7.19 12.18
C SER A 43 16.61 -5.75 11.65
N PRO A 44 15.56 -4.92 11.55
CA PRO A 44 15.75 -3.50 11.27
C PRO A 44 16.56 -2.86 12.39
N ASP A 45 17.62 -2.14 12.01
CA ASP A 45 18.31 -1.19 12.87
C ASP A 45 17.63 0.19 12.81
N GLU A 46 17.90 1.06 13.79
CA GLU A 46 17.44 2.46 13.81
C GLU A 46 17.83 3.21 12.53
N HIS A 47 18.94 2.81 11.88
CA HIS A 47 19.46 3.42 10.66
C HIS A 47 18.91 2.82 9.35
N THR A 48 18.03 1.83 9.43
CA THR A 48 17.46 1.16 8.25
C THR A 48 16.66 2.16 7.41
N ALA A 49 17.19 2.59 6.27
CA ALA A 49 16.52 3.55 5.40
C ALA A 49 15.15 3.04 4.93
N TRP A 50 14.17 3.93 4.85
CA TRP A 50 12.89 3.64 4.22
C TRP A 50 12.90 4.20 2.80
N PRO A 51 13.20 3.40 1.77
CA PRO A 51 13.13 3.85 0.38
C PRO A 51 11.67 3.96 -0.07
N VAL A 52 10.91 4.86 0.57
CA VAL A 52 9.49 5.12 0.28
C VAL A 52 9.24 5.35 -1.22
N PRO A 53 10.08 6.11 -1.96
CA PRO A 53 9.88 6.27 -3.41
C PRO A 53 9.98 4.95 -4.18
N THR A 54 10.83 4.02 -3.75
CA THR A 54 10.96 2.69 -4.36
C THR A 54 9.72 1.86 -4.05
N TYR A 55 9.25 1.86 -2.80
CA TYR A 55 8.02 1.16 -2.40
C TYR A 55 6.80 1.66 -3.18
N GLN A 56 6.63 2.98 -3.29
CA GLN A 56 5.59 3.60 -4.11
C GLN A 56 5.72 3.24 -5.59
N SER A 57 6.95 3.21 -6.12
CA SER A 57 7.20 2.81 -7.51
C SER A 57 6.80 1.36 -7.76
N ILE A 58 7.10 0.44 -6.83
CA ILE A 58 6.65 -0.96 -6.89
C ILE A 58 5.12 -1.03 -6.86
N LEU A 59 4.48 -0.31 -5.92
CA LEU A 59 3.02 -0.25 -5.81
C LEU A 59 2.37 0.23 -7.12
N LEU A 60 2.93 1.28 -7.75
CA LEU A 60 2.44 1.79 -9.03
C LEU A 60 2.60 0.76 -10.17
N GLN A 61 3.69 0.00 -10.20
CA GLN A 61 3.84 -1.09 -11.18
C GLN A 61 2.80 -2.19 -10.97
N LEU A 62 2.49 -2.53 -9.71
CA LEU A 62 1.48 -3.53 -9.40
C LEU A 62 0.06 -3.05 -9.71
N ILE A 63 -0.26 -1.79 -9.40
CA ILE A 63 -1.52 -1.16 -9.81
C ILE A 63 -1.65 -1.16 -11.34
N PHE A 64 -0.59 -0.82 -12.06
CA PHE A 64 -0.60 -0.87 -13.51
C PHE A 64 -0.85 -2.29 -14.03
N ALA A 65 -0.19 -3.30 -13.44
CA ALA A 65 -0.44 -4.68 -13.80
C ALA A 65 -1.89 -5.11 -13.57
N LEU A 66 -2.56 -4.59 -12.53
CA LEU A 66 -3.99 -4.79 -12.34
C LEU A 66 -4.84 -4.10 -13.41
N LEU A 67 -4.52 -2.87 -13.80
CA LEU A 67 -5.23 -2.17 -14.87
C LEU A 67 -5.14 -2.93 -16.21
N VAL A 68 -3.98 -3.52 -16.50
CA VAL A 68 -3.80 -4.39 -17.67
C VAL A 68 -4.65 -5.66 -17.52
N ALA A 69 -4.57 -6.34 -16.38
CA ALA A 69 -5.34 -7.56 -16.13
C ALA A 69 -6.86 -7.31 -16.18
N GLN A 70 -7.35 -6.18 -15.69
CA GLN A 70 -8.75 -5.76 -15.76
C GLN A 70 -9.29 -5.69 -17.17
N GLN A 71 -8.45 -5.29 -18.12
CA GLN A 71 -8.86 -5.18 -19.53
C GLN A 71 -8.93 -6.56 -20.22
N GLU A 72 -8.19 -7.54 -19.71
CA GLU A 72 -8.01 -8.85 -20.34
C GLU A 72 -8.83 -9.98 -19.65
N SER A 73 -9.28 -9.78 -18.41
CA SER A 73 -9.89 -10.83 -17.58
C SER A 73 -11.35 -10.58 -17.22
N THR A 74 -12.06 -11.68 -16.92
CA THR A 74 -13.39 -11.63 -16.29
C THR A 74 -13.18 -11.52 -14.78
N ILE A 75 -13.81 -10.53 -14.17
CA ILE A 75 -13.79 -10.29 -12.73
C ILE A 75 -14.35 -11.55 -12.03
N ASP A 76 -13.60 -12.15 -11.10
CA ASP A 76 -14.09 -13.26 -10.29
C ASP A 76 -15.30 -12.80 -9.44
N LEU A 77 -16.16 -13.72 -9.02
CA LEU A 77 -17.33 -13.44 -8.16
C LEU A 77 -16.94 -12.74 -6.85
N ASN A 78 -15.68 -12.86 -6.42
CA ASN A 78 -15.12 -12.17 -5.25
C ASN A 78 -14.57 -10.76 -5.56
N PHE A 79 -14.73 -10.25 -6.79
CA PHE A 79 -14.17 -8.98 -7.27
C PHE A 79 -12.64 -8.87 -7.13
N ARG A 80 -11.95 -10.01 -7.17
CA ARG A 80 -10.48 -10.09 -7.10
C ARG A 80 -9.87 -10.39 -8.47
N PHE A 81 -8.67 -9.88 -8.69
CA PHE A 81 -7.86 -10.09 -9.89
C PHE A 81 -6.80 -11.15 -9.63
N GLN A 82 -6.61 -12.04 -10.59
CA GLN A 82 -5.51 -13.00 -10.57
C GLN A 82 -4.25 -12.31 -11.08
N LEU A 83 -3.27 -12.15 -10.19
CA LEU A 83 -1.94 -11.68 -10.59
C LEU A 83 -1.08 -12.86 -11.03
N PRO A 84 -0.31 -12.73 -12.12
CA PRO A 84 0.77 -13.67 -12.44
C PRO A 84 1.72 -13.85 -11.25
N ASP A 85 2.22 -15.07 -11.05
CA ASP A 85 3.01 -15.44 -9.86
C ASP A 85 4.14 -14.46 -9.57
N ALA A 86 4.94 -14.09 -10.57
CA ALA A 86 6.05 -13.17 -10.40
C ALA A 86 5.64 -11.79 -9.81
N LYS A 87 4.45 -11.30 -10.17
CA LYS A 87 3.90 -10.03 -9.66
C LYS A 87 3.31 -10.20 -8.26
N TYR A 88 2.68 -11.34 -7.99
CA TYR A 88 2.19 -11.66 -6.66
C TYR A 88 3.35 -11.82 -5.65
N GLU A 89 4.43 -12.51 -6.04
CA GLU A 89 5.64 -12.63 -5.21
C GLU A 89 6.29 -11.27 -4.95
N LEU A 90 6.28 -10.35 -5.93
CA LEU A 90 6.72 -8.97 -5.74
C LEU A 90 5.85 -8.22 -4.73
N LEU A 91 4.53 -8.36 -4.81
CA LEU A 91 3.59 -7.80 -3.83
C LEU A 91 3.83 -8.35 -2.43
N ALA A 92 3.95 -9.68 -2.29
CA ALA A 92 4.23 -10.33 -1.01
C ALA A 92 5.55 -9.85 -0.41
N SER A 93 6.60 -9.75 -1.23
CA SER A 93 7.93 -9.26 -0.81
C SER A 93 7.88 -7.80 -0.32
N LEU A 94 7.10 -6.95 -0.98
CA LEU A 94 6.91 -5.56 -0.58
C LEU A 94 6.19 -5.48 0.77
N VAL A 95 5.08 -6.21 0.92
CA VAL A 95 4.30 -6.24 2.16
C VAL A 95 5.16 -6.75 3.32
N GLU A 96 5.86 -7.86 3.13
CA GLU A 96 6.78 -8.45 4.11
C GLU A 96 7.83 -7.42 4.55
N THR A 97 8.46 -6.74 3.60
CA THR A 97 9.46 -5.68 3.87
C THR A 97 8.84 -4.54 4.67
N CYS A 98 7.70 -4.01 4.25
CA CYS A 98 7.03 -2.88 4.92
C CYS A 98 6.63 -3.23 6.37
N ARG A 99 6.15 -4.45 6.60
CA ARG A 99 5.85 -4.94 7.96
C ARG A 99 7.11 -4.99 8.81
N ARG A 100 8.19 -5.59 8.28
CA ARG A 100 9.43 -5.73 9.04
C ARG A 100 10.09 -4.42 9.41
N VAL A 101 10.12 -3.45 8.49
CA VAL A 101 10.68 -2.12 8.81
C VAL A 101 9.74 -1.29 9.71
N GLY A 102 8.58 -1.82 10.09
CA GLY A 102 7.62 -1.15 10.98
C GLY A 102 6.90 0.01 10.31
N LEU A 103 6.74 -0.02 8.98
CA LEU A 103 6.23 1.10 8.19
C LEU A 103 4.77 1.44 8.50
N PHE A 104 3.97 0.46 8.94
CA PHE A 104 2.55 0.64 9.23
C PHE A 104 2.26 1.01 10.69
N ASN A 105 3.26 1.45 11.44
CA ASN A 105 3.12 1.84 12.84
C ASN A 105 3.43 3.32 13.04
N TYR A 106 2.46 4.09 13.53
CA TYR A 106 2.59 5.54 13.67
C TYR A 106 3.76 5.98 14.57
N PRO A 107 3.97 5.40 15.78
CA PRO A 107 5.17 5.67 16.58
C PRO A 107 6.48 5.46 15.81
N ASN A 108 6.58 4.38 15.03
CA ASN A 108 7.75 4.12 14.19
C ASN A 108 7.93 5.19 13.11
N MET A 109 6.85 5.64 12.45
CA MET A 109 6.92 6.74 11.47
C MET A 109 7.52 8.01 12.10
N LEU A 110 7.09 8.37 13.31
CA LEU A 110 7.59 9.56 14.02
C LEU A 110 9.06 9.43 14.44
N SER A 111 9.47 8.23 14.89
CA SER A 111 10.83 7.97 15.35
C SER A 111 11.92 8.23 14.30
N ARG A 112 11.53 8.30 13.01
CA ARG A 112 12.45 8.56 11.88
C ARG A 112 12.93 10.02 11.83
N PHE A 113 12.22 10.94 12.44
CA PHE A 113 12.50 12.37 12.33
C PHE A 113 13.32 12.88 13.50
N HIS A 114 14.33 13.69 13.20
CA HIS A 114 15.05 14.42 14.24
C HIS A 114 14.08 15.38 14.96
N PRO A 115 14.21 15.60 16.29
CA PRO A 115 13.34 16.52 17.02
C PRO A 115 13.28 17.97 16.50
N SER A 116 14.27 18.37 15.69
CA SER A 116 14.32 19.70 15.04
C SER A 116 13.73 19.73 13.63
N ALA A 117 13.19 18.62 13.12
CA ALA A 117 12.61 18.57 11.79
C ALA A 117 11.37 19.48 11.71
N PRO A 118 11.15 20.21 10.59
CA PRO A 118 9.96 21.04 10.44
C PRO A 118 8.67 20.21 10.57
N ILE A 119 7.70 20.69 11.36
CA ILE A 119 6.43 19.99 11.59
C ILE A 119 5.72 19.65 10.27
N ALA A 120 5.75 20.55 9.29
CA ALA A 120 5.17 20.33 7.98
C ALA A 120 5.84 19.16 7.23
N LEU A 121 7.16 19.01 7.33
CA LEU A 121 7.88 17.88 6.73
C LEU A 121 7.45 16.56 7.37
N ILE A 122 7.42 16.52 8.71
CA ILE A 122 6.97 15.34 9.46
C ILE A 122 5.55 14.96 9.05
N TRP A 123 4.62 15.93 9.01
CA TRP A 123 3.24 15.70 8.61
C TRP A 123 3.13 15.16 7.20
N VAL A 124 3.76 15.80 6.20
CA VAL A 124 3.72 15.35 4.80
C VAL A 124 4.24 13.92 4.67
N SER A 125 5.38 13.61 5.29
CA SER A 125 5.95 12.27 5.19
C SER A 125 5.11 11.21 5.90
N VAL A 126 4.54 11.50 7.06
CA VAL A 126 3.61 10.59 7.75
C VAL A 126 2.37 10.35 6.88
N GLU A 127 1.76 11.41 6.37
CA GLU A 127 0.56 11.33 5.54
C GLU A 127 0.80 10.60 4.21
N GLU A 128 2.00 10.73 3.64
CA GLU A 128 2.46 9.96 2.49
C GLU A 128 2.51 8.45 2.79
N ILE A 129 3.10 8.08 3.94
CA ILE A 129 3.23 6.69 4.36
C ILE A 129 1.86 6.08 4.65
N LYS A 130 0.95 6.80 5.32
CA LYS A 130 -0.41 6.31 5.57
C LYS A 130 -1.19 6.06 4.27
N ARG A 131 -1.14 7.02 3.32
CA ARG A 131 -1.77 6.87 2.00
C ARG A 131 -1.19 5.69 1.23
N PHE A 132 0.13 5.52 1.28
CA PHE A 132 0.81 4.35 0.71
C PHE A 132 0.33 3.04 1.35
N GLY A 133 0.30 2.96 2.69
CA GLY A 133 -0.12 1.76 3.42
C GLY A 133 -1.56 1.38 3.10
N LEU A 134 -2.47 2.36 3.04
CA LEU A 134 -3.86 2.12 2.69
C LEU A 134 -4.04 1.69 1.22
N ALA A 135 -3.26 2.27 0.30
CA ALA A 135 -3.27 1.86 -1.09
C ALA A 135 -2.71 0.44 -1.29
N LEU A 136 -1.66 0.07 -0.55
CA LEU A 136 -1.09 -1.28 -0.53
C LEU A 136 -2.07 -2.29 0.07
N TYR A 137 -2.78 -1.95 1.14
CA TYR A 137 -3.86 -2.77 1.70
C TYR A 137 -4.93 -3.05 0.66
N LYS A 138 -5.47 -2.00 0.01
CA LYS A 138 -6.46 -2.15 -1.06
C LYS A 138 -5.95 -3.02 -2.20
N LEU A 139 -4.69 -2.86 -2.59
CA LEU A 139 -4.07 -3.70 -3.60
C LEU A 139 -4.03 -5.17 -3.17
N CYS A 140 -3.64 -5.47 -1.93
CA CYS A 140 -3.63 -6.83 -1.39
C CYS A 140 -5.02 -7.47 -1.42
N ARG A 141 -6.07 -6.74 -1.05
CA ARG A 141 -7.46 -7.24 -1.11
C ARG A 141 -7.93 -7.55 -2.53
N LEU A 142 -7.50 -6.73 -3.49
CA LEU A 142 -7.87 -6.87 -4.90
C LEU A 142 -7.13 -8.01 -5.59
N CYS A 143 -6.06 -8.57 -5.00
CA CYS A 143 -5.20 -9.55 -5.66
C CYS A 143 -5.37 -10.94 -5.06
N THR A 144 -5.44 -11.95 -5.93
CA THR A 144 -5.30 -13.36 -5.56
C THR A 144 -4.14 -13.97 -6.32
N ARG A 145 -3.54 -15.01 -5.73
CA ARG A 145 -2.53 -15.82 -6.39
C ARG A 145 -3.19 -16.68 -7.47
N THR A 146 -2.63 -16.68 -8.67
CA THR A 146 -3.09 -17.56 -9.76
C THR A 146 -2.97 -19.02 -9.32
N GLY A 147 -4.06 -19.81 -9.45
CA GLY A 147 -4.07 -21.26 -9.18
C GLY A 147 -4.65 -21.72 -7.85
N LEU A 148 -5.14 -20.83 -6.98
CA LEU A 148 -5.80 -21.26 -5.73
C LEU A 148 -7.23 -21.84 -5.95
N ASP A 149 -7.86 -21.52 -7.08
CA ASP A 149 -9.28 -21.83 -7.34
C ASP A 149 -9.51 -22.90 -8.41
N THR A 150 -8.46 -23.60 -8.87
CA THR A 150 -8.59 -24.72 -9.82
C THR A 150 -8.49 -26.06 -9.10
N GLY A 151 -9.44 -26.31 -8.18
CA GLY A 151 -9.44 -27.50 -7.33
C GLY A 151 -10.83 -27.89 -6.84
N GLY A 152 -11.81 -27.95 -7.73
CA GLY A 152 -13.06 -28.64 -7.43
C GLY A 152 -12.80 -30.14 -7.26
N SER A 153 -13.08 -30.66 -6.06
CA SER A 153 -13.27 -32.09 -5.67
C SER A 153 -12.17 -32.70 -4.82
N SER A 154 -12.28 -32.58 -3.50
CA SER A 154 -12.36 -33.73 -2.58
C SER A 154 -12.48 -33.24 -1.14
N GLY A 155 -13.52 -33.71 -0.43
CA GLY A 155 -13.84 -33.30 0.93
C GLY A 155 -12.71 -33.52 1.94
N GLY A 156 -12.60 -32.59 2.87
CA GLY A 156 -11.66 -32.66 3.99
C GLY A 156 -11.51 -31.28 4.61
N SER A 157 -12.24 -31.04 5.70
CA SER A 157 -12.17 -29.86 6.53
C SER A 157 -10.73 -29.43 6.82
N SER A 158 -10.31 -28.29 6.26
CA SER A 158 -9.30 -27.42 6.84
C SER A 158 -9.51 -26.01 6.30
N GLY A 159 -10.50 -25.32 6.87
CA GLY A 159 -10.62 -23.88 6.75
C GLY A 159 -9.46 -23.21 7.49
N GLY A 160 -8.24 -23.34 6.96
CA GLY A 160 -7.14 -22.47 7.35
C GLY A 160 -7.51 -21.04 6.94
N PRO A 161 -7.24 -20.03 7.77
CA PRO A 161 -7.51 -18.65 7.39
C PRO A 161 -6.79 -18.39 6.06
N ARG A 162 -7.53 -17.94 5.04
CA ARG A 162 -6.93 -17.37 3.84
C ARG A 162 -6.00 -16.27 4.35
N SER A 163 -4.68 -16.52 4.37
CA SER A 163 -3.72 -15.57 4.91
C SER A 163 -3.66 -14.39 3.96
N GLU A 164 -4.49 -13.38 4.21
CA GLU A 164 -4.42 -12.12 3.49
C GLU A 164 -3.03 -11.52 3.72
N LEU A 165 -2.39 -11.05 2.65
CA LEU A 165 -1.00 -10.56 2.73
C LEU A 165 -0.88 -9.40 3.73
N LEU A 166 -1.88 -8.52 3.74
CA LEU A 166 -1.98 -7.36 4.60
C LEU A 166 -3.44 -7.18 5.01
N THR A 167 -3.67 -7.08 6.32
CA THR A 167 -5.00 -6.89 6.91
C THR A 167 -5.12 -5.50 7.53
N LEU A 168 -6.34 -5.07 7.86
CA LEU A 168 -6.53 -3.80 8.57
C LEU A 168 -5.90 -3.80 9.96
N THR A 169 -5.77 -4.96 10.61
CA THR A 169 -5.13 -5.07 11.93
C THR A 169 -3.63 -4.83 11.88
N ASP A 170 -3.01 -4.89 10.70
CA ASP A 170 -1.61 -4.51 10.49
C ASP A 170 -1.39 -2.99 10.39
N LEU A 171 -2.46 -2.18 10.37
CA LEU A 171 -2.40 -0.72 10.16
C LEU A 171 -2.59 0.07 11.47
N ASP A 172 -1.50 0.29 12.20
CA ASP A 172 -1.44 1.01 13.47
C ASP A 172 -1.27 2.53 13.27
N PHE A 173 -2.24 3.13 12.57
CA PHE A 173 -2.37 4.57 12.39
C PHE A 173 -3.83 4.93 12.13
N CYS A 174 -4.23 6.18 12.36
CA CYS A 174 -5.57 6.63 12.01
C CYS A 174 -5.67 6.97 10.51
N MET A 175 -6.89 6.98 9.97
CA MET A 175 -7.13 7.28 8.55
C MET A 175 -6.44 8.60 8.11
N PRO A 176 -5.87 8.67 6.88
CA PRO A 176 -5.22 9.88 6.37
C PRO A 176 -6.11 11.13 6.45
N ASP A 177 -5.49 12.29 6.67
CA ASP A 177 -6.16 13.60 6.74
C ASP A 177 -6.73 14.04 5.38
N SER A 178 -7.56 15.09 5.37
CA SER A 178 -8.23 15.61 4.16
C SER A 178 -7.27 15.90 3.01
N ASP A 179 -7.67 15.53 1.80
CA ASP A 179 -6.95 15.81 0.56
C ASP A 179 -6.88 17.32 0.25
N GLU A 180 -7.71 18.14 0.88
CA GLU A 180 -7.67 19.61 0.73
C GLU A 180 -6.35 20.20 1.22
N VAL A 181 -5.86 19.72 2.37
CA VAL A 181 -4.58 20.16 2.96
C VAL A 181 -3.40 19.58 2.17
N TRP A 182 -3.54 18.33 1.69
CA TRP A 182 -2.54 17.65 0.87
C TRP A 182 -2.33 18.32 -0.50
N ASN A 183 -3.42 18.77 -1.15
CA ASN A 183 -3.40 19.38 -2.47
C ASN A 183 -3.37 20.93 -2.42
N ALA A 184 -3.13 21.52 -1.25
CA ALA A 184 -3.10 22.97 -1.10
C ALA A 184 -2.00 23.58 -1.98
N PRO A 185 -2.32 24.65 -2.74
CA PRO A 185 -1.34 25.27 -3.63
C PRO A 185 -0.21 25.92 -2.82
N PRO A 186 1.01 26.02 -3.39
CA PRO A 186 2.21 26.44 -2.67
C PRO A 186 2.20 27.91 -2.21
N ASP A 187 1.27 28.72 -2.73
CA ASP A 187 0.99 30.10 -2.30
C ASP A 187 0.15 30.17 -1.01
N THR A 188 -0.41 29.04 -0.57
CA THR A 188 -1.15 28.90 0.69
C THR A 188 -0.15 28.95 1.83
N GLY A 189 0.00 30.14 2.44
CA GLY A 189 1.05 30.43 3.43
C GLY A 189 1.07 29.45 4.62
N THR A 190 2.23 29.33 5.28
CA THR A 190 2.44 28.46 6.44
C THR A 190 1.50 28.74 7.62
N GLU A 191 0.89 29.93 7.66
CA GLU A 191 -0.15 30.28 8.63
C GLU A 191 -1.43 29.46 8.46
N TRP A 192 -1.80 29.11 7.22
CA TRP A 192 -2.93 28.22 6.94
C TRP A 192 -2.67 26.82 7.49
N PHE A 193 -1.48 26.26 7.25
CA PHE A 193 -1.11 24.95 7.80
C PHE A 193 -1.11 24.94 9.32
N ARG A 194 -0.58 25.99 9.97
CA ARG A 194 -0.63 26.11 11.44
C ARG A 194 -2.07 26.26 11.93
N SER A 195 -2.87 27.06 11.27
CA SER A 195 -4.27 27.29 11.65
C SER A 195 -5.12 26.04 11.45
N SER A 196 -4.93 25.30 10.35
CA SER A 196 -5.66 24.06 10.05
C SER A 196 -5.20 22.87 10.90
N ALA A 197 -3.90 22.77 11.21
CA ALA A 197 -3.37 21.79 12.15
C ALA A 197 -3.83 22.04 13.60
N LEU A 198 -4.04 23.31 13.98
CA LEU A 198 -4.57 23.71 15.31
C LEU A 198 -6.11 23.65 15.35
N GLN A 199 -6.80 23.91 14.24
CA GLN A 199 -8.26 23.85 14.11
C GLN A 199 -8.70 22.48 13.59
N GLN A 200 -8.75 21.48 14.48
CA GLN A 200 -9.60 20.26 14.40
C GLN A 200 -9.60 19.39 13.11
N SER A 201 -8.85 19.72 12.07
CA SER A 201 -8.86 18.99 10.79
C SER A 201 -7.82 17.86 10.72
N CYS A 202 -6.72 17.99 11.50
CA CYS A 202 -5.73 16.93 11.65
C CYS A 202 -6.28 15.89 12.64
N ARG A 203 -6.47 14.64 12.20
CA ARG A 203 -6.88 13.57 13.11
C ARG A 203 -5.80 13.31 14.14
N ASP A 204 -6.20 13.17 15.40
CA ASP A 204 -5.25 12.81 16.45
C ASP A 204 -4.79 11.37 16.25
N ASN A 205 -3.51 11.22 15.90
CA ASN A 205 -2.88 9.91 15.71
C ASN A 205 -2.27 9.37 17.01
N ARG A 206 -2.24 10.19 18.07
CA ARG A 206 -1.70 9.80 19.38
C ARG A 206 -2.68 8.94 20.16
N ASP A 207 -3.96 9.03 19.85
CA ASP A 207 -5.00 8.19 20.42
C ASP A 207 -5.10 6.86 19.66
N PRO A 208 -4.73 5.72 20.27
CA PRO A 208 -4.83 4.41 19.64
C PRO A 208 -6.27 4.00 19.32
N ASP A 209 -7.28 4.53 20.04
CA ASP A 209 -8.68 4.20 19.78
C ASP A 209 -9.14 4.63 18.39
N GLY A 210 -8.47 5.62 17.79
CA GLY A 210 -8.72 6.10 16.44
C GLY A 210 -7.97 5.34 15.34
N TRP A 211 -7.18 4.32 15.68
CA TRP A 211 -6.39 3.56 14.69
C TRP A 211 -7.26 2.61 13.87
N ILE A 212 -6.82 2.38 12.63
CA ILE A 212 -7.48 1.45 11.70
C ILE A 212 -7.48 0.04 12.30
N SER A 213 -6.37 -0.39 12.90
CA SER A 213 -6.24 -1.71 13.53
C SER A 213 -7.30 -1.97 14.61
N GLN A 214 -7.52 -1.00 15.50
CA GLN A 214 -8.53 -1.07 16.57
C GLN A 214 -9.96 -1.07 16.02
N THR A 215 -10.22 -0.27 14.99
CA THR A 215 -11.55 -0.21 14.37
C THR A 215 -11.88 -1.51 13.64
N ALA A 216 -10.89 -2.09 12.96
CA ALA A 216 -11.04 -3.36 12.26
C ALA A 216 -11.34 -4.52 13.21
N GLU A 217 -10.66 -4.58 14.37
CA GLU A 217 -10.94 -5.58 15.39
C GLU A 217 -12.40 -5.50 15.88
N LYS A 218 -12.92 -4.28 16.06
CA LYS A 218 -14.32 -4.04 16.46
C LYS A 218 -15.34 -4.42 15.38
N LEU A 219 -14.96 -4.34 14.11
CA LEU A 219 -15.82 -4.65 12.95
C LEU A 219 -15.71 -6.11 12.50
N HIS A 220 -14.71 -6.85 12.98
CA HIS A 220 -14.48 -8.22 12.60
C HIS A 220 -15.46 -9.17 13.33
N ASP A 221 -16.46 -9.67 12.59
CA ASP A 221 -17.31 -10.77 13.05
C ASP A 221 -16.88 -12.09 12.38
N GLY A 222 -16.27 -12.99 13.14
CA GLY A 222 -15.83 -14.30 12.64
C GLY A 222 -16.95 -15.22 12.15
N ARG A 223 -18.22 -14.83 12.31
CA ARG A 223 -19.40 -15.52 11.76
C ARG A 223 -19.84 -14.98 10.40
N VAL A 224 -19.31 -13.83 9.99
CA VAL A 224 -19.64 -13.13 8.75
C VAL A 224 -18.43 -13.18 7.83
N GLY A 225 -18.46 -14.03 6.80
CA GLY A 225 -17.39 -14.11 5.80
C GLY A 225 -17.35 -12.94 4.80
N LEU A 226 -18.00 -11.82 5.12
CA LEU A 226 -18.00 -10.60 4.31
C LEU A 226 -17.02 -9.60 4.93
N ASP A 227 -15.88 -9.38 4.28
CA ASP A 227 -14.98 -8.28 4.66
C ASP A 227 -15.48 -6.95 4.09
N TRP A 228 -16.11 -6.15 4.94
CA TRP A 228 -16.76 -4.89 4.55
C TRP A 228 -15.82 -3.71 4.28
N ILE A 229 -14.49 -3.84 4.42
CA ILE A 229 -13.54 -2.71 4.28
C ILE A 229 -12.24 -3.12 3.62
#